data_AF-A0A2M7GLJ2-F1
#
_entry.id   AF-A0A2M7GLJ2-F1
#
_cell.length_a   1.000
_cell.length_b   1.000
_cell.length_c   1.000
_cell.angle_alpha   90.00
_cell.angle_beta   90.00
_cell.angle_gamma   90.00
#
_symmetry.space_group_name_H-M   'P 1'
#
loop_
_entity.id
_entity.type
_entity.pdbx_description
1 polymer ?
#
loop_
_entity_poly.entity_id
_entity_poly.type
_entity_poly.pdbx_seq_one_letter_code
_entity_poly.pdbx_strand_id
1 'polypeptide(L)'
;MNALSPMEFIVFISLGAALGGAYFALLRHAVRLHAAETGAGLFFPFLALRIVLAAGVFWFAARQGAAPLLLSLFGFLAARTAAQRWMRVD
;
A
#
# COMPACT_ATOMS: atom_id res chain seq x y z
N MET A 1 2.19 22.15 15.20
CA MET A 1 2.10 21.54 13.86
C MET A 1 1.70 22.65 12.91
N ASN A 2 2.59 23.07 12.00
CA ASN A 2 2.20 24.04 10.97
C ASN A 2 1.10 23.41 10.12
N ALA A 3 -0.02 24.11 9.94
CA ALA A 3 -1.08 23.65 9.07
C ALA A 3 -0.50 23.54 7.64
N LEU A 4 -0.61 22.35 7.04
CA LEU A 4 -0.25 22.16 5.64
C LEU A 4 -1.10 23.11 4.80
N SER A 5 -0.48 23.79 3.85
CA SER A 5 -1.22 24.52 2.83
C SER A 5 -2.11 23.54 2.04
N PRO A 6 -3.23 24.00 1.45
CA PRO A 6 -4.13 23.14 0.69
C PRO A 6 -3.41 22.35 -0.42
N MET A 7 -2.41 22.96 -1.08
CA MET A 7 -1.61 22.28 -2.08
C MET A 7 -0.76 21.15 -1.50
N GLU A 8 -0.07 21.40 -0.37
CA GLU A 8 0.74 20.37 0.29
C GLU A 8 -0.13 19.19 0.76
N PHE A 9 -1.33 19.47 1.26
CA PHE A 9 -2.28 18.43 1.65
C PHE A 9 -2.69 17.55 0.45
N ILE A 10 -3.02 18.17 -0.69
CA ILE A 10 -3.37 17.44 -1.92
C ILE A 10 -2.20 16.58 -2.39
N VAL A 11 -0.99 17.13 -2.41
CA VAL A 11 0.23 16.39 -2.79
C VAL A 11 0.45 15.21 -1.85
N PHE A 12 0.26 15.39 -0.54
CA PHE A 12 0.45 14.33 0.45
C PHE A 12 -0.58 13.21 0.29
N ILE A 13 -1.86 13.55 0.13
CA ILE A 13 -2.94 12.58 -0.10
C ILE A 13 -2.70 11.81 -1.40
N SER A 14 -2.35 12.51 -2.49
CA SER A 14 -2.13 11.89 -3.80
C SER A 14 -0.91 10.96 -3.81
N LEU A 15 0.19 11.33 -3.13
CA LEU A 15 1.33 10.43 -2.92
C LEU A 15 0.95 9.19 -2.12
N GLY A 16 0.21 9.37 -1.02
CA GLY A 16 -0.28 8.25 -0.21
C GLY A 16 -1.17 7.30 -1.01
N ALA A 17 -2.09 7.85 -1.81
CA ALA A 17 -2.96 7.09 -2.69
C ALA A 17 -2.18 6.36 -3.79
N ALA A 18 -1.17 7.00 -4.39
CA ALA A 18 -0.32 6.39 -5.41
C ALA A 18 0.49 5.21 -4.84
N LEU A 19 1.10 5.38 -3.66
CA LEU A 19 1.87 4.33 -3.00
C LEU A 19 0.98 3.16 -2.57
N GLY A 20 -0.18 3.45 -1.98
CA GLY A 20 -1.17 2.43 -1.61
C GLY A 20 -1.70 1.68 -2.84
N GLY A 21 -2.05 2.42 -3.90
CA GLY A 21 -2.50 1.86 -5.17
C GLY A 21 -1.45 0.95 -5.81
N ALA A 22 -0.19 1.40 -5.85
CA ALA A 22 0.92 0.58 -6.32
C ALA A 22 1.06 -0.71 -5.50
N TYR A 23 1.04 -0.62 -4.17
CA TYR A 23 1.12 -1.80 -3.29
C TYR A 23 0.01 -2.82 -3.57
N PHE A 24 -1.25 -2.38 -3.73
CA PHE A 24 -2.37 -3.26 -4.05
C PHE A 24 -2.32 -3.79 -5.49
N ALA A 25 -1.84 -3.01 -6.45
CA ALA A 25 -1.63 -3.47 -7.82
C ALA A 25 -0.57 -4.58 -7.88
N LEU A 26 0.54 -4.42 -7.17
CA LEU A 26 1.57 -5.45 -7.01
C LEU A 26 0.99 -6.70 -6.34
N LEU A 27 0.19 -6.56 -5.28
CA LEU A 27 -0.48 -7.68 -4.63
C LEU A 27 -1.38 -8.44 -5.62
N ARG A 28 -2.21 -7.73 -6.38
CA ARG A 28 -3.09 -8.34 -7.40
C ARG A 28 -2.28 -9.09 -8.44
N HIS A 29 -1.17 -8.53 -8.91
CA HIS A 29 -0.32 -9.15 -9.91
C HIS A 29 0.39 -10.40 -9.34
N ALA A 30 0.89 -10.34 -8.12
CA ALA A 30 1.51 -11.47 -7.43
C ALA A 30 0.50 -12.63 -7.21
N VAL A 31 -0.74 -12.32 -6.81
CA VAL A 31 -1.81 -13.34 -6.66
C VAL A 31 -2.14 -13.99 -7.99
N ARG A 32 -2.23 -13.21 -9.08
CA ARG A 32 -2.50 -13.76 -10.43
C ARG A 32 -1.37 -14.65 -10.94
N LEU A 33 -0.11 -14.24 -10.73
CA LEU A 33 1.07 -15.04 -11.07
C LEU A 33 1.12 -16.36 -10.28
N HIS A 34 0.74 -16.31 -9.00
CA HIS A 34 0.68 -17.51 -8.16
C HIS A 34 -0.46 -18.45 -8.60
N ALA A 35 -1.63 -17.90 -8.92
CA ALA A 35 -2.78 -18.67 -9.42
C ALA A 35 -2.56 -19.26 -10.82
N ALA A 36 -1.70 -18.66 -11.64
CA ALA A 36 -1.39 -19.14 -12.98
C ALA A 36 -0.35 -20.28 -13.00
N GLU A 37 0.14 -20.75 -11.84
CA GLU A 37 1.23 -21.74 -11.70
C GLU A 37 2.50 -21.41 -12.49
N THR A 38 2.62 -20.17 -12.98
CA THR A 38 3.79 -19.69 -13.71
C THR A 38 5.00 -19.68 -12.77
N GLY A 39 6.09 -20.29 -13.22
CA GLY A 39 7.30 -20.54 -12.43
C GLY A 39 7.72 -19.36 -11.55
N ALA A 40 8.15 -19.68 -10.32
CA ALA A 40 8.38 -18.75 -9.21
C ALA A 40 9.30 -17.53 -9.51
N GLY A 41 10.01 -17.53 -10.65
CA GLY A 41 10.94 -16.47 -11.05
C GLY A 41 10.34 -15.07 -11.13
N LEU A 42 9.07 -14.93 -11.53
CA LEU A 42 8.39 -13.61 -11.56
C LEU A 42 7.72 -13.24 -10.22
N PHE A 43 7.47 -14.20 -9.32
CA PHE A 43 6.83 -13.92 -8.05
C PHE A 43 7.74 -13.17 -7.07
N PHE A 44 9.00 -13.60 -6.97
CA PHE A 44 10.01 -13.00 -6.09
C PHE A 44 10.25 -11.50 -6.30
N PRO A 45 10.40 -10.97 -7.52
CA PRO A 45 10.60 -9.52 -7.71
C PRO A 45 9.38 -8.69 -7.28
N PHE A 46 8.14 -9.17 -7.52
CA PHE A 46 6.94 -8.47 -7.03
C PHE A 46 6.85 -8.49 -5.51
N LEU A 47 7.20 -9.62 -4.87
CA LEU A 47 7.25 -9.70 -3.42
C LEU A 47 8.31 -8.76 -2.84
N ALA A 48 9.52 -8.76 -3.40
CA ALA A 48 10.61 -7.91 -2.97
C ALA A 48 10.26 -6.42 -3.10
N LEU A 49 9.72 -6.00 -4.25
CA LEU A 49 9.32 -4.61 -4.48
C LEU A 49 8.24 -4.16 -3.50
N ARG A 50 7.31 -5.06 -3.16
CA ARG A 50 6.24 -4.80 -2.19
C ARG A 50 6.76 -4.67 -0.76
N ILE A 51 7.76 -5.47 -0.38
CA ILE A 51 8.45 -5.35 0.91
C ILE A 51 9.21 -4.04 0.98
N VAL A 52 9.95 -3.66 -0.06
CA VAL A 52 10.70 -2.39 -0.11
C VAL A 52 9.76 -1.19 0.01
N LEU A 53 8.63 -1.19 -0.71
CA LEU A 53 7.59 -0.16 -0.61
C LEU A 53 7.03 -0.03 0.80
N ALA A 54 6.63 -1.16 1.40
CA ALA A 54 6.10 -1.15 2.77
C ALA A 54 7.16 -0.69 3.77
N ALA A 55 8.36 -1.26 3.72
CA ALA A 55 9.46 -0.90 4.61
C ALA A 55 9.81 0.58 4.51
N GLY A 56 9.86 1.15 3.31
CA GLY A 56 10.13 2.58 3.11
C GLY A 56 9.05 3.47 3.74
N VAL A 57 7.77 3.16 3.52
CA VAL A 57 6.65 3.92 4.09
C VAL A 57 6.62 3.79 5.62
N PHE A 58 6.77 2.57 6.15
CA PHE A 58 6.79 2.33 7.59
C PHE A 58 7.99 2.97 8.28
N TRP A 59 9.18 2.93 7.66
CA TRP A 59 10.38 3.58 8.15
C TRP A 59 10.19 5.10 8.24
N PHE A 60 9.62 5.71 7.20
CA PHE A 60 9.34 7.14 7.18
C PHE A 60 8.27 7.53 8.22
N ALA A 61 7.21 6.73 8.36
CA ALA A 61 6.18 6.93 9.37
C ALA A 61 6.71 6.78 10.80
N ALA A 62 7.60 5.81 11.05
CA ALA A 62 8.21 5.57 12.36
C ALA A 62 9.03 6.77 12.85
N ARG A 63 9.65 7.54 11.94
CA ARG A 63 10.37 8.79 12.30
C ARG A 63 9.45 9.90 12.79
N GLN A 64 8.15 9.82 12.50
CA GLN A 64 7.15 10.81 12.88
C GLN A 64 6.33 10.40 14.13
N GLY A 65 6.70 9.28 14.78
CA GLY A 65 6.05 8.76 15.98
C GLY A 65 4.99 7.68 15.70
N ALA A 66 4.23 7.30 16.72
CA ALA A 66 3.29 6.18 16.65
C ALA A 66 1.95 6.50 15.93
N ALA A 67 1.49 7.76 15.97
CA ALA A 67 0.21 8.14 15.38
C ALA A 67 0.15 7.95 13.84
N PRO A 68 1.18 8.33 13.05
CA PRO A 68 1.22 8.08 11.60
C PRO A 68 1.22 6.58 11.24
N LEU A 69 1.86 5.75 12.07
CA LEU A 69 1.86 4.30 11.92
C LEU A 69 0.45 3.71 12.12
N LEU A 70 -0.25 4.15 13.17
CA LEU A 70 -1.63 3.74 13.44
C LEU A 70 -2.57 4.18 12.30
N LEU A 71 -2.45 5.42 11.82
CA LEU A 71 -3.26 5.90 10.68
C LEU A 71 -2.99 5.09 9.41
N SER A 72 -1.73 4.74 9.15
CA SER A 72 -1.36 3.89 8.01
C SER A 72 -1.94 2.48 8.14
N LEU A 73 -1.94 1.91 9.35
CA LEU A 73 -2.57 0.61 9.64
C LEU A 73 -4.09 0.66 9.41
N PHE A 74 -4.77 1.70 9.93
CA PHE A 74 -6.21 1.88 9.74
C PHE A 74 -6.58 2.07 8.27
N GLY A 75 -5.83 2.91 7.54
CA GLY A 75 -6.02 3.11 6.11
C GLY A 75 -5.84 1.81 5.31
N PHE A 76 -4.82 1.02 5.66
CA PHE A 76 -4.60 -0.30 5.07
C PHE A 76 -5.75 -1.28 5.37
N LEU A 77 -6.23 -1.34 6.62
CA LEU A 77 -7.36 -2.19 7.00
C LEU A 77 -8.63 -1.80 6.24
N ALA A 78 -8.92 -0.51 6.14
CA ALA A 78 -10.06 0.03 5.42
C ALA A 78 -9.98 -0.32 3.92
N ALA A 79 -8.82 -0.10 3.29
CA ALA A 79 -8.60 -0.43 1.88
C ALA A 79 -8.72 -1.95 1.64
N ARG A 80 -8.15 -2.78 2.54
CA ARG A 80 -8.23 -4.24 2.45
C ARG A 80 -9.67 -4.74 2.59
N THR A 81 -10.41 -4.24 3.57
CA THR A 81 -11.81 -4.65 3.78
C THR A 81 -12.71 -4.19 2.62
N ALA A 82 -12.50 -2.99 2.09
CA ALA A 82 -13.18 -2.54 0.88
C ALA A 82 -12.89 -3.46 -0.32
N ALA A 83 -11.62 -3.78 -0.56
CA ALA A 83 -11.23 -4.69 -1.64
C ALA A 83 -11.83 -6.10 -1.48
N GLN A 84 -11.83 -6.65 -0.26
CA GLN A 84 -12.46 -7.95 0.03
C GLN A 84 -13.98 -7.92 -0.15
N ARG A 85 -14.64 -6.81 0.18
CA ARG A 85 -16.08 -6.66 -0.04
C ARG A 85 -16.40 -6.61 -1.53
N TRP A 86 -15.64 -5.86 -2.32
CA TRP A 86 -15.82 -5.80 -3.77
C TRP A 86 -15.68 -7.19 -4.40
N MET A 87 -14.67 -7.95 -4.01
CA MET A 87 -14.45 -9.32 -4.51
C MET A 87 -15.53 -10.34 -4.10
N ARG A 88 -16.39 -10.04 -3.12
CA ARG A 88 -17.52 -10.93 -2.73
C ARG A 88 -18.81 -10.64 -3.48
N VAL A 89 -18.85 -9.54 -4.23
CA VAL A 89 -20.04 -9.09 -4.98
C VAL A 89 -19.97 -9.55 -6.44
N ASP A 90 -18.82 -10.03 -6.90
CA ASP A 90 -18.64 -10.80 -8.15
C ASP A 90 -18.76 -12.31 -7.88
#